data_AF-G0APE6-F1
#
_entry.id   AF-G0APE6-F1
#
_cell.length_a   1.000
_cell.length_b   1.000
_cell.length_c   1.000
_cell.angle_alpha   90.00
_cell.angle_beta   90.00
_cell.angle_gamma   90.00
#
_symmetry.space_group_name_H-M   'P 1'
#
loop_
_entity.id
_entity.type
_entity.pdbx_description
1 polymer ?
#
loop_
_entity_poly.entity_id
_entity_poly.type
_entity_poly.pdbx_seq_one_letter_code
_entity_poly.pdbx_strand_id
1 'polypeptide(L)'
;MNKCQKTFKIFNFKNLLKLTLLASLFISLSCGLTGETKVILERSAKAITDEIDKIRKEAVNKNVNFAAFKDGQTGTKVSEEPFILEAKMRATEVAEKFVTALEGEATKLKETGSSGEFSAMYNMMFEVSGPLQELGVQEMTKTVTDAAAKYPTTTAEGILEIAKIMKTKLQRVHKKNYCALEKKKNKNSSAVEECNKT
;
A
#
# COMPACT_ATOMS: atom_id res chain seq x y z
N MET A 1 -6.54 42.35 22.36
CA MET A 1 -6.06 41.13 23.07
C MET A 1 -6.87 39.93 22.61
N ASN A 2 -6.17 38.82 22.40
CA ASN A 2 -6.53 37.59 21.70
C ASN A 2 -7.86 36.94 22.07
N LYS A 3 -8.49 36.29 21.08
CA LYS A 3 -8.89 34.88 21.15
C LYS A 3 -9.08 34.34 19.73
N CYS A 4 -7.96 34.05 19.06
CA CYS A 4 -7.94 33.09 17.96
C CYS A 4 -8.36 31.73 18.53
N GLN A 5 -9.66 31.44 18.54
CA GLN A 5 -10.18 30.08 18.61
C GLN A 5 -9.78 29.39 17.30
N LYS A 6 -8.52 28.93 17.23
CA LYS A 6 -8.13 27.88 16.30
C LYS A 6 -9.00 26.69 16.67
N THR A 7 -10.01 26.42 15.85
CA THR A 7 -10.68 25.14 15.79
C THR A 7 -9.60 24.10 15.48
N PHE A 8 -9.00 23.56 16.53
CA PHE A 8 -8.25 22.32 16.47
C PHE A 8 -9.30 21.28 16.03
N LYS A 9 -9.36 21.02 14.72
CA LYS A 9 -10.07 19.86 14.19
C LYS A 9 -9.55 18.69 15.01
N ILE A 10 -10.45 18.09 15.79
CA ILE A 10 -10.18 16.94 16.65
C ILE A 10 -9.41 15.95 15.78
N PHE A 11 -8.12 15.82 16.08
CA PHE A 11 -7.26 14.84 15.45
C PHE A 11 -8.00 13.51 15.57
N ASN A 12 -8.19 12.81 14.46
CA ASN A 12 -8.64 11.43 14.52
C ASN A 12 -7.45 10.58 15.02
N PHE A 13 -7.08 10.77 16.29
CA PHE A 13 -5.95 10.13 16.99
C PHE A 13 -5.97 8.61 16.82
N LYS A 14 -7.15 8.03 16.63
CA LYS A 14 -7.37 6.60 16.33
C LYS A 14 -6.57 6.12 15.10
N ASN A 15 -6.40 6.94 14.08
CA ASN A 15 -5.70 6.54 12.85
C ASN A 15 -4.18 6.78 12.90
N LEU A 16 -3.71 7.70 13.76
CA LEU A 16 -2.29 7.88 14.05
C LEU A 16 -1.78 6.70 14.88
N LEU A 17 -2.56 6.29 15.90
CA LEU A 17 -2.28 5.11 16.72
C LEU A 17 -2.08 3.86 15.84
N LYS A 18 -2.95 3.64 14.85
CA LYS A 18 -2.87 2.48 13.95
C LYS A 18 -1.55 2.39 13.16
N LEU A 19 -0.94 3.51 12.76
CA LEU A 19 0.32 3.51 12.02
C LEU A 19 1.54 3.32 12.91
N THR A 20 1.55 3.93 14.10
CA THR A 20 2.57 3.64 15.11
C THR A 20 2.52 2.16 15.52
N LEU A 21 1.30 1.60 15.59
CA LEU A 21 1.07 0.17 15.78
C LEU A 21 1.65 -0.67 14.63
N LEU A 22 1.48 -0.26 13.37
CA LEU A 22 2.03 -0.99 12.22
C LEU A 22 3.56 -1.06 12.24
N ALA A 23 4.24 0.04 12.57
CA ALA A 23 5.70 0.04 12.71
C ALA A 23 6.16 -0.91 13.83
N SER A 24 5.46 -0.95 14.97
CA SER A 24 5.73 -1.92 16.05
C SER A 24 5.34 -3.36 15.68
N LEU A 25 4.30 -3.53 14.86
CA LEU A 25 3.84 -4.81 14.36
C LEU A 25 4.88 -5.42 13.44
N PHE A 26 5.48 -4.67 12.51
CA PHE A 26 6.54 -5.20 11.64
C PHE A 26 7.74 -5.76 12.42
N ILE A 27 8.11 -5.12 13.53
CA ILE A 27 9.16 -5.62 14.42
C ILE A 27 8.74 -6.97 15.02
N SER A 28 7.49 -7.11 15.46
CA SER A 28 6.97 -8.38 16.02
C SER A 28 6.74 -9.47 14.97
N LEU A 29 6.38 -9.10 13.74
CA LEU A 29 6.09 -10.00 12.62
C LEU A 29 7.36 -10.54 11.97
N SER A 30 8.51 -9.91 12.24
CA SER A 30 9.82 -10.42 11.88
C SER A 30 10.27 -11.62 12.73
N CYS A 31 9.43 -12.12 13.67
CA CYS A 31 9.73 -13.31 14.45
C CYS A 31 9.79 -14.53 13.51
N GLY A 32 11.01 -14.89 13.10
CA GLY A 32 11.29 -15.89 12.07
C GLY A 32 12.29 -15.39 11.03
N LEU A 33 12.22 -14.11 10.65
CA LEU A 33 13.17 -13.45 9.76
C LEU A 33 14.44 -13.06 10.52
N THR A 34 15.60 -13.38 9.96
CA THR A 34 16.90 -13.05 10.56
C THR A 34 17.83 -12.33 9.57
N GLY A 35 18.93 -11.77 10.08
CA GLY A 35 20.00 -11.20 9.25
C GLY A 35 19.57 -10.07 8.32
N GLU A 36 20.17 -10.04 7.14
CA GLU A 36 19.99 -9.00 6.12
C GLU A 36 18.55 -8.94 5.60
N THR A 37 17.90 -10.09 5.40
CA THR A 37 16.52 -10.20 4.92
C THR A 37 15.54 -9.46 5.84
N LYS A 38 15.68 -9.63 7.16
CA LYS A 38 14.89 -8.88 8.14
C LYS A 38 15.03 -7.37 7.96
N VAL A 39 16.26 -6.88 7.85
CA VAL A 39 16.56 -5.44 7.73
C VAL A 39 15.98 -4.86 6.44
N ILE A 40 16.11 -5.57 5.32
CA ILE A 40 15.58 -5.15 4.01
C ILE A 40 14.05 -5.03 4.06
N LEU A 41 13.37 -6.04 4.63
CA LEU A 41 11.92 -6.06 4.67
C LEU A 41 11.34 -5.06 5.69
N GLU A 42 11.93 -4.94 6.88
CA GLU A 42 11.53 -3.92 7.87
C GLU A 42 11.69 -2.50 7.31
N ARG A 43 12.82 -2.21 6.64
CA ARG A 43 13.05 -0.92 6.01
C ARG A 43 12.02 -0.64 4.91
N SER A 44 11.70 -1.64 4.10
CA SER A 44 10.72 -1.51 3.01
C SER A 44 9.30 -1.31 3.54
N ALA A 45 8.92 -2.03 4.61
CA ALA A 45 7.64 -1.84 5.28
C ALA A 45 7.54 -0.46 5.95
N LYS A 46 8.64 0.00 6.58
CA LYS A 46 8.74 1.35 7.13
C LYS A 46 8.54 2.43 6.05
N ALA A 47 9.09 2.24 4.85
CA ALA A 47 8.89 3.17 3.74
C ALA A 47 7.41 3.32 3.38
N ILE A 48 6.62 2.23 3.42
CA ILE A 48 5.17 2.29 3.23
C ILE A 48 4.55 3.16 4.33
N THR A 49 4.83 2.87 5.60
CA THR A 49 4.23 3.63 6.71
C THR A 49 4.57 5.12 6.65
N ASP A 50 5.82 5.45 6.34
CA ASP A 50 6.29 6.84 6.27
C ASP A 50 5.60 7.59 5.12
N GLU A 51 5.40 6.94 3.96
CA GLU A 51 4.71 7.55 2.82
C GLU A 51 3.21 7.74 3.07
N ILE A 52 2.55 6.78 3.73
CA ILE A 52 1.14 6.89 4.13
C ILE A 52 0.95 8.06 5.10
N ASP A 53 1.84 8.21 6.08
CA ASP A 53 1.80 9.34 7.01
C ASP A 53 2.06 10.68 6.33
N LYS A 54 2.97 10.71 5.34
CA LYS A 54 3.21 11.90 4.52
C LYS A 54 1.96 12.30 3.72
N ILE A 55 1.33 11.36 3.03
CA ILE A 55 0.05 11.58 2.31
C ILE A 55 -1.02 12.14 3.25
N ARG A 56 -1.13 11.61 4.47
CA ARG A 56 -2.10 12.09 5.46
C ARG A 56 -1.83 13.53 5.89
N LYS A 57 -0.58 13.89 6.17
CA LYS A 57 -0.20 15.27 6.52
C LYS A 57 -0.53 16.24 5.38
N GLU A 58 -0.24 15.85 4.14
CA GLU A 58 -0.58 16.64 2.95
C GLU A 58 -2.10 16.80 2.76
N ALA A 59 -2.87 15.73 2.99
CA ALA A 59 -4.34 15.78 2.89
C ALA A 59 -4.94 16.79 3.87
N VAL A 60 -4.43 16.82 5.11
CA VAL A 60 -4.85 17.80 6.13
C VAL A 60 -4.56 19.23 5.68
N ASN A 61 -3.34 19.49 5.17
CA ASN A 61 -2.94 20.81 4.70
C ASN A 61 -3.79 21.28 3.51
N LYS A 62 -4.25 20.35 2.66
CA LYS A 62 -5.13 20.62 1.51
C LYS A 62 -6.62 20.59 1.86
N ASN A 63 -6.99 20.43 3.14
CA ASN A 63 -8.38 20.26 3.59
C ASN A 63 -9.15 19.12 2.90
N VAL A 64 -8.44 18.09 2.41
CA VAL A 64 -9.05 16.92 1.76
C VAL A 64 -9.53 15.94 2.83
N ASN A 65 -10.80 15.55 2.78
CA ASN A 65 -11.35 14.55 3.68
C ASN A 65 -10.78 13.17 3.36
N PHE A 66 -10.17 12.49 4.34
CA PHE A 66 -9.60 11.16 4.17
C PHE A 66 -10.66 10.09 3.82
N ALA A 67 -11.94 10.33 4.14
CA ALA A 67 -13.04 9.48 3.69
C ALA A 67 -13.16 9.41 2.16
N ALA A 68 -12.77 10.48 1.45
CA ALA A 68 -12.77 10.53 -0.02
C ALA A 68 -11.78 9.55 -0.66
N PHE A 69 -10.85 8.97 0.11
CA PHE A 69 -10.00 7.86 -0.35
C PHE A 69 -10.76 6.52 -0.38
N LYS A 70 -11.69 6.32 0.57
CA LYS A 70 -12.47 5.09 0.75
C LYS A 70 -13.73 5.02 -0.11
N ASP A 71 -14.21 6.16 -0.64
CA ASP A 71 -15.38 6.24 -1.52
C ASP A 71 -15.14 5.53 -2.85
N GLY A 72 -15.18 4.20 -2.82
CA GLY A 72 -15.67 3.33 -3.89
C GLY A 72 -14.86 3.25 -5.18
N GLN A 73 -14.00 4.21 -5.47
CA GLN A 73 -13.72 4.53 -6.86
C GLN A 73 -12.20 4.63 -7.07
N THR A 74 -11.72 3.89 -8.08
CA THR A 74 -10.40 3.98 -8.73
C THR A 74 -10.65 4.32 -10.20
N GLY A 75 -9.78 5.10 -10.85
CA GLY A 75 -10.01 5.58 -12.22
C GLY A 75 -10.85 6.87 -12.32
N THR A 76 -11.50 7.10 -13.47
CA THR A 76 -12.31 8.32 -13.75
C THR A 76 -13.52 8.52 -12.83
N LYS A 77 -13.81 7.49 -12.04
CA LYS A 77 -14.84 7.44 -11.00
C LYS A 77 -14.34 8.03 -9.67
N VAL A 78 -13.02 8.13 -9.45
CA VAL A 78 -12.44 8.73 -8.23
C VAL A 78 -12.77 10.21 -8.18
N SER A 79 -13.09 10.68 -6.97
CA SER A 79 -13.15 12.08 -6.51
C SER A 79 -12.47 13.09 -7.45
N GLU A 80 -13.15 14.22 -7.67
CA GLU A 80 -12.73 15.32 -8.55
C GLU A 80 -11.30 15.83 -8.26
N GLU A 81 -10.79 15.60 -7.04
CA GLU A 81 -9.49 16.06 -6.55
C GLU A 81 -8.27 15.32 -7.14
N PRO A 82 -7.39 16.01 -7.92
CA PRO A 82 -6.14 15.43 -8.44
C PRO A 82 -5.21 14.87 -7.35
N PHE A 83 -5.20 15.50 -6.18
CA PHE A 83 -4.38 15.07 -5.05
C PHE A 83 -4.66 13.63 -4.61
N ILE A 84 -5.92 13.18 -4.65
CA ILE A 84 -6.29 11.82 -4.24
C ILE A 84 -5.73 10.79 -5.22
N LEU A 85 -5.72 11.10 -6.52
CA LEU A 85 -5.14 10.25 -7.56
C LEU A 85 -3.62 10.11 -7.38
N GLU A 86 -2.94 11.24 -7.18
CA GLU A 86 -1.49 11.28 -6.95
C GLU A 86 -1.08 10.54 -5.66
N ALA A 87 -1.83 10.73 -4.58
CA ALA A 87 -1.61 10.04 -3.33
C ALA A 87 -1.79 8.51 -3.47
N LYS A 88 -2.82 8.06 -4.19
CA LYS A 88 -3.00 6.62 -4.49
C LYS A 88 -1.83 6.08 -5.31
N MET A 89 -1.35 6.81 -6.30
CA MET A 89 -0.19 6.40 -7.12
C MET A 89 1.08 6.26 -6.27
N ARG A 90 1.41 7.27 -5.46
CA ARG A 90 2.57 7.25 -4.55
C ARG A 90 2.52 6.08 -3.58
N ALA A 91 1.36 5.83 -2.98
CA ALA A 91 1.18 4.69 -2.08
C ALA A 91 1.38 3.35 -2.80
N THR A 92 0.83 3.19 -4.01
CA THR A 92 1.02 1.96 -4.79
C THR A 92 2.47 1.75 -5.25
N GLU A 93 3.20 2.83 -5.56
CA GLU A 93 4.61 2.74 -5.98
C GLU A 93 5.51 2.26 -4.82
N VAL A 94 5.33 2.82 -3.62
CA VAL A 94 6.11 2.38 -2.46
C VAL A 94 5.75 0.95 -2.05
N ALA A 95 4.46 0.59 -2.12
CA ALA A 95 4.03 -0.79 -1.88
C ALA A 95 4.60 -1.77 -2.92
N GLU A 96 4.71 -1.38 -4.19
CA GLU A 96 5.29 -2.25 -5.23
C GLU A 96 6.78 -2.50 -4.99
N LYS A 97 7.52 -1.50 -4.50
CA LYS A 97 8.92 -1.67 -4.09
C LYS A 97 9.05 -2.66 -2.93
N PHE A 98 8.16 -2.59 -1.94
CA PHE A 98 8.09 -3.57 -0.85
C PHE A 98 7.82 -4.99 -1.36
N VAL A 99 6.81 -5.17 -2.21
CA VAL A 99 6.48 -6.50 -2.75
C VAL A 99 7.64 -7.05 -3.60
N THR A 100 8.31 -6.20 -4.36
CA THR A 100 9.49 -6.59 -5.15
C THR A 100 10.68 -6.99 -4.26
N ALA A 101 10.91 -6.28 -3.15
CA ALA A 101 11.91 -6.68 -2.17
C ALA A 101 11.56 -8.06 -1.57
N LEU A 102 10.28 -8.28 -1.25
CA LEU A 102 9.80 -9.56 -0.75
C LEU A 102 9.97 -10.70 -1.76
N GLU A 103 9.67 -10.48 -3.05
CA GLU A 103 9.95 -11.44 -4.12
C GLU A 103 11.44 -11.80 -4.18
N GLY A 104 12.32 -10.80 -4.10
CA GLY A 104 13.76 -10.99 -4.09
C GLY A 104 14.25 -11.82 -2.90
N GLU A 105 13.77 -11.50 -1.70
CA GLU A 105 14.15 -12.22 -0.48
C GLU A 105 13.56 -13.63 -0.42
N ALA A 106 12.31 -13.84 -0.86
CA ALA A 106 11.71 -15.16 -0.96
C ALA A 106 12.46 -16.06 -1.96
N THR A 107 12.96 -15.48 -3.06
CA THR A 107 13.77 -16.20 -4.05
C THR A 107 15.12 -16.63 -3.47
N LYS A 108 15.79 -15.78 -2.69
CA LYS A 108 17.06 -16.12 -2.03
C LYS A 108 16.88 -17.24 -1.00
N LEU A 109 15.77 -17.22 -0.28
CA LEU A 109 15.44 -18.20 0.74
C LEU A 109 14.82 -19.49 0.19
N LYS A 110 14.69 -19.65 -1.13
CA LYS A 110 14.01 -20.81 -1.73
C LYS A 110 14.54 -22.17 -1.26
N GLU A 111 15.87 -22.30 -1.14
CA GLU A 111 16.53 -23.55 -0.77
C GLU A 111 16.81 -23.68 0.74
N THR A 112 16.88 -22.56 1.46
CA THR A 112 17.37 -22.50 2.85
C THR A 112 16.34 -21.98 3.85
N GLY A 113 15.25 -21.40 3.36
CA GLY A 113 14.22 -20.75 4.14
C GLY A 113 13.34 -21.73 4.89
N SER A 114 13.05 -21.38 6.13
CA SER A 114 12.12 -22.10 6.98
C SER A 114 10.67 -21.69 6.70
N SER A 115 9.73 -22.59 7.02
CA SER A 115 8.30 -22.28 6.96
C SER A 115 7.90 -21.06 7.82
N GLY A 116 8.64 -20.81 8.91
CA GLY A 116 8.47 -19.63 9.76
C GLY A 116 8.84 -18.32 9.04
N GLU A 117 9.93 -18.30 8.28
CA GLU A 117 10.34 -17.14 7.48
C GLU A 117 9.32 -16.81 6.40
N PHE A 118 8.82 -17.82 5.68
CA PHE A 118 7.77 -17.62 4.67
C PHE A 118 6.46 -17.14 5.30
N SER A 119 6.07 -17.69 6.45
CA SER A 119 4.87 -17.24 7.17
C SER A 119 5.01 -15.78 7.62
N ALA A 120 6.21 -15.37 8.05
CA ALA A 120 6.50 -14.00 8.40
C ALA A 120 6.36 -13.06 7.19
N MET A 121 6.89 -13.44 6.02
CA MET A 121 6.70 -12.69 4.77
C MET A 121 5.22 -12.54 4.40
N TYR A 122 4.42 -13.60 4.52
CA TYR A 122 2.97 -13.54 4.31
C TYR A 122 2.30 -12.55 5.29
N ASN A 123 2.63 -12.64 6.58
CA ASN A 123 2.04 -11.75 7.58
C ASN A 123 2.38 -10.29 7.28
N MET A 124 3.59 -9.99 6.81
CA MET A 124 3.94 -8.64 6.37
C MET A 124 3.08 -8.18 5.20
N MET A 125 2.84 -9.02 4.18
CA MET A 125 1.93 -8.70 3.06
C MET A 125 0.50 -8.44 3.54
N PHE A 126 0.01 -9.24 4.47
CA PHE A 126 -1.31 -9.07 5.06
C PHE A 126 -1.42 -7.75 5.84
N GLU A 127 -0.42 -7.40 6.63
CA GLU A 127 -0.45 -6.22 7.49
C GLU A 127 -0.31 -4.91 6.70
N VAL A 128 0.47 -4.88 5.62
CA VAL A 128 0.50 -3.71 4.72
C VAL A 128 -0.80 -3.56 3.90
N SER A 129 -1.56 -4.64 3.71
CA SER A 129 -2.77 -4.62 2.89
C SER A 129 -3.90 -3.76 3.47
N GLY A 130 -4.03 -3.74 4.79
CA GLY A 130 -5.04 -2.94 5.50
C GLY A 130 -4.88 -1.43 5.27
N PRO A 131 -3.70 -0.85 5.55
CA PRO A 131 -3.39 0.55 5.27
C PRO A 131 -3.58 0.95 3.80
N LEU A 132 -3.15 0.08 2.87
CA LEU A 132 -3.35 0.31 1.44
C LEU A 132 -4.84 0.33 1.07
N GLN A 133 -5.63 -0.54 1.70
CA GLN A 133 -7.08 -0.54 1.52
C GLN A 133 -7.72 0.75 2.07
N GLU A 134 -7.22 1.30 3.19
CA GLU A 134 -7.69 2.59 3.69
C GLU A 134 -7.37 3.77 2.76
N LEU A 135 -6.31 3.66 1.96
CA LEU A 135 -5.94 4.61 0.91
C LEU A 135 -6.67 4.37 -0.42
N GLY A 136 -7.61 3.43 -0.46
CA GLY A 136 -8.45 3.18 -1.65
C GLY A 136 -7.87 2.17 -2.64
N VAL A 137 -6.87 1.37 -2.25
CA VAL A 137 -6.53 0.10 -2.92
C VAL A 137 -7.58 -0.93 -2.49
N GLN A 138 -8.75 -0.87 -3.12
CA GLN A 138 -9.91 -1.64 -2.66
C GLN A 138 -9.67 -3.15 -2.65
N GLU A 139 -10.23 -3.80 -1.63
CA GLU A 139 -10.16 -5.25 -1.42
C GLU A 139 -8.72 -5.79 -1.37
N MET A 140 -7.74 -4.98 -0.96
CA MET A 140 -6.36 -5.44 -0.91
C MET A 140 -6.18 -6.57 0.10
N THR A 141 -6.77 -6.42 1.29
CA THR A 141 -6.75 -7.45 2.34
C THR A 141 -7.36 -8.75 1.83
N LYS A 142 -8.54 -8.67 1.20
CA LYS A 142 -9.21 -9.81 0.61
C LYS A 142 -8.38 -10.45 -0.51
N THR A 143 -7.73 -9.64 -1.34
CA THR A 143 -6.86 -10.13 -2.42
C THR A 143 -5.72 -10.99 -1.87
N VAL A 144 -5.09 -10.55 -0.77
CA VAL A 144 -4.01 -11.29 -0.10
C VAL A 144 -4.54 -12.57 0.57
N THR A 145 -5.67 -12.51 1.28
CA THR A 145 -6.24 -13.69 1.94
C THR A 145 -6.75 -14.73 0.95
N ASP A 146 -7.40 -14.32 -0.14
CA ASP A 146 -7.89 -15.22 -1.19
C ASP A 146 -6.73 -15.90 -1.93
N ALA A 147 -5.57 -15.22 -2.04
CA ALA A 147 -4.36 -15.82 -2.58
C ALA A 147 -3.77 -16.85 -1.59
N ALA A 148 -3.70 -16.54 -0.31
CA ALA A 148 -3.22 -17.47 0.73
C ALA A 148 -4.11 -18.71 0.90
N ALA A 149 -5.39 -18.63 0.53
CA ALA A 149 -6.26 -19.81 0.48
C ALA A 149 -5.92 -20.76 -0.68
N LYS A 150 -5.24 -20.27 -1.72
CA LYS A 150 -4.86 -21.04 -2.93
C LYS A 150 -3.41 -21.50 -2.92
N TYR A 151 -2.54 -20.72 -2.28
CA TYR A 151 -1.08 -20.93 -2.28
C TYR A 151 -0.56 -21.04 -0.85
N PRO A 152 0.31 -22.03 -0.56
CA PRO A 152 0.80 -22.25 0.79
C PRO A 152 1.65 -21.08 1.28
N THR A 153 1.35 -20.55 2.46
CA THR A 153 2.09 -19.42 3.06
C THR A 153 3.39 -19.85 3.74
N THR A 154 3.76 -21.13 3.63
CA THR A 154 4.90 -21.74 4.33
C THR A 154 6.01 -22.16 3.36
N THR A 155 5.93 -21.81 2.08
CA THR A 155 6.96 -22.11 1.07
C THR A 155 7.29 -20.89 0.23
N ALA A 156 8.50 -20.86 -0.35
CA ALA A 156 8.92 -19.79 -1.24
C ALA A 156 7.98 -19.64 -2.44
N GLU A 157 7.58 -20.74 -3.09
CA GLU A 157 6.71 -20.71 -4.27
C GLU A 157 5.35 -20.08 -3.95
N GLY A 158 4.76 -20.46 -2.81
CA GLY A 158 3.47 -19.92 -2.43
C GLY A 158 3.56 -18.43 -2.08
N ILE A 159 4.63 -18.01 -1.41
CA ILE A 159 4.89 -16.59 -1.15
C ILE A 159 5.09 -15.79 -2.44
N LEU A 160 5.84 -16.32 -3.41
CA LEU A 160 6.05 -15.67 -4.70
C LEU A 160 4.74 -15.49 -5.49
N GLU A 161 3.84 -16.48 -5.48
CA GLU A 161 2.54 -16.36 -6.14
C GLU A 161 1.63 -15.34 -5.46
N ILE A 162 1.60 -15.32 -4.12
CA ILE A 162 0.83 -14.31 -3.36
C ILE A 162 1.39 -12.91 -3.65
N ALA A 163 2.71 -12.75 -3.64
CA ALA A 163 3.39 -11.48 -3.93
C ALA A 163 3.06 -10.99 -5.35
N LYS A 164 3.10 -11.88 -6.34
CA LYS A 164 2.74 -11.58 -7.73
C LYS A 164 1.30 -11.10 -7.88
N ILE A 165 0.35 -11.74 -7.19
CA ILE A 165 -1.07 -11.32 -7.18
C ILE A 165 -1.21 -9.93 -6.56
N MET A 166 -0.54 -9.70 -5.42
CA MET A 166 -0.54 -8.42 -4.74
C MET A 166 0.07 -7.31 -5.62
N LYS A 167 1.21 -7.57 -6.25
CA LYS A 167 1.90 -6.66 -7.18
C LYS A 167 1.03 -6.31 -8.38
N THR A 168 0.41 -7.30 -9.00
CA THR A 168 -0.53 -7.09 -10.13
C THR A 168 -1.68 -6.17 -9.72
N LYS A 169 -2.23 -6.34 -8.51
CA LYS A 169 -3.29 -5.47 -7.98
C LYS A 169 -2.80 -4.03 -7.78
N LEU A 170 -1.59 -3.84 -7.23
CA LEU A 170 -0.97 -2.52 -7.07
C LEU A 170 -0.80 -1.81 -8.40
N GLN A 171 -0.17 -2.48 -9.38
CA GLN A 171 0.07 -1.95 -10.72
C GLN A 171 -1.24 -1.57 -11.43
N ARG A 172 -2.28 -2.41 -11.30
CA ARG A 172 -3.61 -2.09 -11.85
C ARG A 172 -4.21 -0.83 -11.23
N VAL A 173 -4.08 -0.65 -9.92
CA VAL A 173 -4.57 0.55 -9.23
C VAL A 173 -3.74 1.76 -9.61
N HIS A 174 -2.41 1.64 -9.69
CA HIS A 174 -1.53 2.70 -10.16
C HIS A 174 -1.94 3.18 -11.56
N LYS A 175 -2.02 2.25 -12.53
CA LYS A 175 -2.40 2.53 -13.92
C LYS A 175 -3.75 3.22 -14.02
N LYS A 176 -4.76 2.75 -13.26
CA LYS A 176 -6.10 3.38 -13.25
C LYS A 176 -6.05 4.83 -12.77
N ASN A 177 -5.30 5.13 -11.71
CA ASN A 177 -5.20 6.49 -11.18
C ASN A 177 -4.38 7.40 -12.10
N TYR A 178 -3.29 6.89 -12.68
CA TYR A 178 -2.51 7.59 -13.72
C TYR A 178 -3.40 7.98 -14.91
N CYS A 179 -4.12 7.01 -15.48
CA CYS A 179 -5.04 7.25 -16.59
C CYS A 179 -6.16 8.24 -16.27
N ALA A 180 -6.66 8.25 -15.04
CA ALA A 180 -7.67 9.21 -14.61
C ALA A 180 -7.09 10.62 -14.49
N LEU A 181 -5.87 10.75 -13.99
CA LEU A 181 -5.19 12.03 -13.84
C LEU A 181 -4.84 12.62 -15.21
N GLU A 182 -4.32 11.81 -16.13
CA GLU A 182 -4.00 12.26 -17.49
C GLU A 182 -5.24 12.67 -18.29
N LYS A 183 -6.37 11.95 -18.15
CA LYS A 183 -7.66 12.36 -18.74
C LYS A 183 -8.17 13.69 -18.17
N LYS A 184 -7.87 14.01 -16.91
CA LYS A 184 -8.22 15.31 -16.31
C LYS A 184 -7.34 16.45 -16.81
N LYS A 185 -6.04 16.19 -17.05
CA LYS A 185 -5.10 17.19 -17.59
C LYS A 185 -5.33 17.46 -19.07
N ASN A 186 -5.64 16.42 -19.85
CA ASN A 186 -5.78 16.51 -21.30
C ASN A 186 -7.23 16.20 -21.72
N LYS A 187 -8.04 17.24 -21.98
CA LYS A 187 -9.37 17.05 -22.59
C LYS A 187 -9.31 16.51 -24.03
N ASN A 188 -8.17 16.58 -24.73
CA ASN A 188 -8.08 16.40 -26.20
C ASN A 188 -6.73 15.84 -26.74
N SER A 189 -6.04 14.88 -26.12
CA SER A 189 -4.83 14.30 -26.78
C SER A 189 -4.46 12.87 -26.37
N SER A 190 -3.68 12.24 -27.26
CA SER A 190 -3.22 10.86 -27.44
C SER A 190 -2.64 10.09 -26.22
N ALA A 191 -2.69 10.62 -25.00
CA ALA A 191 -2.32 9.90 -23.77
C ALA A 191 -3.25 8.71 -23.43
N VAL A 192 -4.32 8.53 -24.23
CA VAL A 192 -5.30 7.43 -24.12
C VAL A 192 -4.69 6.08 -24.55
N GLU A 193 -3.57 6.08 -25.27
CA GLU A 193 -3.03 4.87 -25.92
C GLU A 193 -2.47 3.83 -24.93
N GLU A 194 -1.85 4.26 -23.81
CA GLU A 194 -1.40 3.36 -22.74
C GLU A 194 -2.55 2.89 -21.83
N CYS A 195 -3.62 3.70 -21.76
CA CYS A 195 -4.84 3.43 -21.00
C CYS A 195 -5.81 2.46 -21.71
N ASN A 196 -5.59 2.15 -22.98
CA ASN A 196 -6.43 1.26 -23.80
C ASN A 196 -5.88 -0.17 -23.93
N LYS A 197 -4.68 -0.46 -23.43
CA LYS A 197 -4.14 -1.84 -23.39
C LYS A 197 -4.60 -2.54 -22.11
N THR A 198 -5.71 -3.27 -22.21
CA THR A 198 -6.12 -4.35 -21.29
C THR A 198 -5.52 -5.66 -21.73
#